data_AF-A0A0N0RZX1-F1
#
_entry.id   AF-A0A0N0RZX1-F1
#
_cell.length_a   1.000
_cell.length_b   1.000
_cell.length_c   1.000
_cell.angle_alpha   90.00
_cell.angle_beta   90.00
_cell.angle_gamma   90.00
#
_symmetry.space_group_name_H-M   'P 1'
#
loop_
_entity.id
_entity.type
_entity.pdbx_description
1 polymer ?
#
loop_
_entity_poly.entity_id
_entity_poly.type
_entity_poly.pdbx_seq_one_letter_code
_entity_poly.pdbx_strand_id
1 'polypeptide(L)'
;MSMELDTPVPMVGLQDQQNSAATILCCNCGAAIDGTTSAGAMCHDCLRLNVDVSQGIPRDATLHSCRDCERWLQPPTSWVVAAPESKELLAVCLRRLRGLAKVRIIDASFIWTEPHSKRIKVKITIQQEVFQGTIIQQAFEVEYVVASQQCPGKFCYNIH
;
A
#
# COMPACT_ATOMS: atom_id res chain seq x y z
N MET A 1 -58.19 58.54 19.46
CA MET A 1 -58.46 57.08 19.41
C MET A 1 -57.51 56.49 18.39
N SER A 2 -56.25 56.32 18.77
CA SER A 2 -55.22 55.65 17.98
C SER A 2 -55.12 54.23 18.52
N MET A 3 -55.43 53.24 17.69
CA MET A 3 -55.10 51.84 17.99
C MET A 3 -53.86 51.51 17.15
N GLU A 4 -52.72 51.39 17.82
CA GLU A 4 -51.50 50.87 17.22
C GLU A 4 -51.64 49.34 17.18
N LEU A 5 -51.68 48.77 15.96
CA LEU A 5 -51.65 47.32 15.75
C LEU A 5 -50.22 46.82 15.93
N ASP A 6 -50.01 45.96 16.93
CA ASP A 6 -48.76 45.22 17.12
C ASP A 6 -48.43 44.37 15.88
N THR A 7 -47.24 44.61 15.33
CA THR A 7 -46.71 43.88 14.18
C THR A 7 -46.07 42.57 14.70
N PRO A 8 -46.38 41.38 14.15
CA PRO A 8 -45.76 40.15 14.62
C PRO A 8 -44.29 40.09 14.19
N VAL A 9 -43.40 40.08 15.18
CA VAL A 9 -41.96 39.91 14.98
C VAL A 9 -41.72 38.50 14.41
N PRO A 10 -41.09 38.35 13.23
CA PRO A 10 -40.73 37.05 12.72
C PRO A 10 -39.61 36.47 13.61
N MET A 11 -39.93 35.46 14.43
CA MET A 11 -38.91 34.58 14.99
C MET A 11 -38.27 33.82 13.83
N VAL A 12 -37.15 34.36 13.32
CA VAL A 12 -36.21 33.59 12.52
C VAL A 12 -35.69 32.50 13.43
N GLY A 13 -36.25 31.29 13.27
CA GLY A 13 -35.74 30.11 13.93
C GLY A 13 -34.28 29.92 13.54
N LEU A 14 -33.38 30.20 14.48
CA LEU A 14 -32.03 29.63 14.50
C LEU A 14 -32.17 28.12 14.72
N GLN A 15 -32.69 27.41 13.73
CA GLN A 15 -32.44 25.98 13.57
C GLN A 15 -31.11 25.85 12.84
N ASP A 16 -30.03 26.30 13.50
CA ASP A 16 -28.75 25.66 13.28
C ASP A 16 -28.87 24.32 14.01
N GLN A 17 -29.43 23.32 13.32
CA GLN A 17 -29.23 21.92 13.69
C GLN A 17 -27.74 21.64 13.49
N GLN A 18 -26.92 22.17 14.40
CA GLN A 18 -25.58 21.70 14.64
C GLN A 18 -25.77 20.26 15.09
N ASN A 19 -25.68 19.36 14.10
CA ASN A 19 -25.42 17.96 14.33
C ASN A 19 -24.21 17.95 15.26
N SER A 20 -24.45 17.77 16.56
CA SER A 20 -23.43 17.73 17.60
C SER A 20 -22.69 16.42 17.41
N ALA A 21 -21.91 16.35 16.34
CA ALA A 21 -20.96 15.30 16.09
C ALA A 21 -20.06 15.30 17.32
N ALA A 22 -20.20 14.26 18.15
CA ALA A 22 -19.42 14.09 19.35
C ALA A 22 -17.95 14.18 18.95
N THR A 23 -17.31 15.29 19.26
CA THR A 23 -15.93 15.58 18.88
C THR A 23 -15.05 14.86 19.89
N ILE A 24 -14.27 13.91 19.41
CA ILE A 24 -13.34 13.13 20.25
C ILE A 24 -11.94 13.69 20.05
N LEU A 25 -11.08 13.60 21.05
CA LEU A 25 -9.68 14.00 20.94
C LEU A 25 -8.84 12.78 20.51
N CYS A 26 -7.94 12.97 19.57
CA CYS A 26 -6.98 11.95 19.18
C CYS A 26 -6.11 11.53 20.37
N CYS A 27 -5.99 10.23 20.65
CA CYS A 27 -5.25 9.72 21.80
C CYS A 27 -3.75 10.08 21.84
N ASN A 28 -3.14 10.42 20.69
CA ASN A 28 -1.69 10.66 20.59
C ASN A 28 -1.33 12.15 20.45
N CYS A 29 -2.13 12.95 19.74
CA CYS A 29 -1.82 14.36 19.48
C CYS A 29 -2.86 15.35 20.02
N GLY A 30 -3.98 14.88 20.59
CA GLY A 30 -5.04 15.74 21.10
C GLY A 30 -5.80 16.54 20.05
N ALA A 31 -5.62 16.26 18.75
CA ALA A 31 -6.40 16.89 17.69
C ALA A 31 -7.88 16.52 17.80
N ALA A 32 -8.77 17.50 17.61
CA ALA A 32 -10.20 17.26 17.54
C ALA A 32 -10.55 16.47 16.27
N ILE A 33 -11.22 15.34 16.43
CA ILE A 33 -11.69 14.46 15.36
C ILE A 33 -13.19 14.21 15.48
N ASP A 34 -13.84 13.98 14.35
CA ASP A 34 -15.26 13.63 14.32
C ASP A 34 -15.45 12.22 14.88
N GLY A 35 -16.26 12.07 15.93
CA GLY A 35 -16.46 10.81 16.62
C GLY A 35 -17.05 9.70 15.74
N THR A 36 -17.75 10.05 14.64
CA THR A 36 -18.29 9.09 13.67
C THR A 36 -17.23 8.48 12.75
N THR A 37 -16.08 9.13 12.59
CA THR A 37 -14.97 8.71 11.72
C THR A 37 -13.76 8.26 12.56
N SER A 38 -13.94 8.10 13.87
CA SER A 38 -12.88 7.79 14.82
C SER A 38 -12.42 6.33 14.69
N ALA A 39 -11.61 6.07 13.66
CA ALA A 39 -10.89 4.83 13.43
C ALA A 39 -9.88 4.55 14.57
N GLY A 40 -10.36 3.97 15.67
CA GLY A 40 -9.54 3.64 16.84
C GLY A 40 -9.15 4.84 17.72
N ALA A 41 -9.97 5.91 17.73
CA ALA A 41 -9.71 7.16 18.48
C ALA A 41 -8.39 7.89 18.11
N MET A 42 -7.89 7.66 16.88
CA MET A 42 -6.71 8.33 16.34
C MET A 42 -7.09 9.23 15.15
N CYS A 43 -6.40 10.36 14.98
CA CYS A 43 -6.52 11.17 13.78
C CYS A 43 -5.83 10.50 12.58
N HIS A 44 -6.18 10.91 11.36
CA HIS A 44 -5.60 10.35 10.13
C HIS A 44 -4.07 10.39 10.08
N ASP A 45 -3.44 11.44 10.63
CA ASP A 45 -1.98 11.55 10.63
C ASP A 45 -1.32 10.61 11.64
N CYS A 46 -1.91 10.49 12.84
CA CYS A 46 -1.44 9.51 13.82
C CYS A 46 -1.69 8.08 13.33
N LEU A 47 -2.79 7.84 12.60
CA LEU A 47 -3.08 6.54 12.00
C LEU A 47 -2.01 6.16 10.97
N ARG A 48 -1.62 7.08 10.08
CA ARG A 48 -0.54 6.87 9.08
C ARG A 48 0.83 6.61 9.71
N LEU A 49 1.10 7.21 10.87
CA LEU A 49 2.38 7.07 11.55
C LEU A 49 2.48 5.82 12.43
N ASN A 50 1.37 5.40 13.04
CA ASN A 50 1.37 4.28 13.99
C ASN A 50 0.91 2.95 13.38
N VAL A 51 0.11 2.99 12.30
CA VAL A 51 -0.37 1.77 11.64
C VAL A 51 0.49 1.47 10.42
N ASP A 52 1.37 0.48 10.58
CA ASP A 52 2.16 -0.06 9.50
C ASP A 52 1.38 -1.12 8.72
N VAL A 53 0.94 -0.78 7.49
CA VAL A 53 0.23 -1.72 6.60
C VAL A 53 1.16 -2.78 5.98
N SER A 54 2.46 -2.62 6.18
CA SER A 54 3.50 -3.54 5.69
C SER A 54 3.91 -4.63 6.68
N GLN A 55 3.27 -4.72 7.85
CA GLN A 55 3.55 -5.77 8.83
C GLN A 55 3.23 -7.15 8.24
N GLY A 56 4.28 -7.95 8.01
CA GLY A 56 4.18 -9.30 7.44
C GLY A 56 4.67 -9.45 6.00
N ILE A 57 5.12 -8.36 5.36
CA ILE A 57 5.79 -8.42 4.05
C ILE A 57 7.31 -8.37 4.28
N PRO A 58 8.08 -9.39 3.85
CA PRO A 58 9.54 -9.35 3.97
C PRO A 58 10.12 -8.25 3.09
N ARG A 59 11.13 -7.54 3.60
CA ARG A 59 11.86 -6.48 2.87
C ARG A 59 13.00 -7.03 2.02
N ASP A 60 13.39 -8.28 2.26
CA ASP A 60 14.43 -9.01 1.56
C ASP A 60 13.88 -10.31 0.97
N ALA A 61 14.31 -10.64 -0.24
CA ALA A 61 13.98 -11.92 -0.88
C ALA A 61 15.07 -12.35 -1.86
N THR A 62 15.18 -13.66 -2.09
CA THR A 62 16.12 -14.21 -3.08
C THR A 62 15.39 -14.60 -4.36
N LEU A 63 15.87 -14.12 -5.49
CA LEU A 63 15.43 -14.52 -6.82
C LEU A 63 16.46 -15.47 -7.42
N HIS A 64 15.99 -16.51 -8.10
CA HIS A 64 16.89 -17.43 -8.80
C HIS A 64 16.82 -17.19 -10.30
N SER A 65 17.98 -16.99 -10.91
CA SER A 65 18.15 -16.78 -12.34
C SER A 65 19.12 -17.79 -12.94
N CYS A 66 18.83 -18.24 -14.17
CA CYS A 66 19.68 -19.13 -14.93
C CYS A 66 20.67 -18.33 -15.79
N ARG A 67 21.97 -18.69 -15.75
CA ARG A 67 23.05 -17.93 -16.39
C ARG A 67 23.00 -17.97 -17.92
N ASP A 68 22.65 -19.12 -18.50
CA ASP A 68 22.75 -19.33 -19.95
C ASP A 68 21.45 -19.01 -20.70
N CYS A 69 20.34 -18.89 -19.97
CA CYS A 69 19.00 -18.91 -20.53
C CYS A 69 18.16 -17.68 -20.12
N GLU A 70 18.71 -16.79 -19.29
CA GLU A 70 18.05 -15.57 -18.76
C GLU A 70 16.63 -15.82 -18.21
N ARG A 71 16.42 -17.03 -17.69
CA ARG A 71 15.13 -17.45 -17.12
C ARG A 71 15.15 -17.26 -15.61
N TRP A 72 14.03 -16.76 -15.11
CA TRP A 72 13.75 -16.59 -13.69
C TRP A 72 12.90 -17.73 -13.17
N LEU A 73 13.27 -18.26 -12.00
CA LEU A 73 12.50 -19.30 -11.33
C LEU A 73 11.30 -18.66 -10.61
N GLN A 74 10.12 -19.02 -11.05
CA GLN A 74 8.87 -18.76 -10.35
C GLN A 74 8.44 -20.03 -9.58
N PRO A 75 8.22 -19.97 -8.25
CA PRO A 75 7.71 -21.10 -7.48
C PRO A 75 6.35 -21.52 -8.01
N PRO A 76 6.04 -22.84 -8.03
CA PRO A 76 6.78 -23.95 -7.44
C PRO A 76 7.91 -24.54 -8.30
N THR A 77 7.83 -24.51 -9.64
CA THR A 77 8.82 -25.14 -10.55
C THR A 77 8.91 -24.49 -11.94
N SER A 78 8.19 -23.40 -12.20
CA SER A 78 8.08 -22.80 -13.52
C SER A 78 9.22 -21.81 -13.78
N TRP A 79 9.77 -21.82 -15.00
CA TRP A 79 10.81 -20.90 -15.44
C TRP A 79 10.23 -19.94 -16.49
N VAL A 80 10.38 -18.64 -16.26
CA VAL A 80 9.87 -17.59 -17.13
C VAL A 80 11.06 -16.82 -17.70
N VAL A 81 11.10 -16.65 -19.01
CA VAL A 81 12.06 -15.74 -19.66
C VAL A 81 11.61 -14.32 -19.33
N ALA A 82 12.50 -13.49 -18.77
CA ALA A 82 12.19 -12.10 -18.51
C ALA A 82 13.47 -11.26 -18.57
N ALA A 83 13.42 -10.18 -19.35
CA ALA A 83 14.51 -9.21 -19.39
C ALA A 83 14.64 -8.48 -18.04
N PRO A 84 15.85 -8.02 -17.66
CA PRO A 84 16.00 -7.09 -16.55
C PRO A 84 15.12 -5.85 -16.79
N GLU A 85 14.54 -5.30 -15.72
CA GLU A 85 13.66 -4.11 -15.76
C GLU A 85 12.35 -4.28 -16.55
N SER A 86 11.95 -5.53 -16.87
CA SER A 86 10.69 -5.82 -17.56
C SER A 86 9.48 -5.98 -16.62
N LYS A 87 8.27 -5.83 -17.18
CA LYS A 87 7.00 -6.11 -16.48
C LYS A 87 6.89 -7.57 -16.01
N GLU A 88 7.52 -8.50 -16.73
CA GLU A 88 7.51 -9.92 -16.39
C GLU A 88 8.33 -10.20 -15.13
N LEU A 89 9.50 -9.55 -15.00
CA LEU A 89 10.32 -9.64 -13.79
C LEU A 89 9.57 -9.10 -12.58
N LEU A 90 8.83 -7.99 -12.76
CA LEU A 90 7.99 -7.42 -11.70
C LEU A 90 6.94 -8.43 -11.22
N ALA A 91 6.29 -9.15 -12.15
CA ALA A 91 5.34 -10.20 -11.79
C ALA A 91 6.00 -11.33 -11.00
N VAL A 92 7.25 -11.70 -11.32
CA VAL A 92 8.02 -12.70 -10.55
C VAL A 92 8.34 -12.18 -9.14
N CYS A 93 8.76 -10.93 -9.00
CA CYS A 93 9.01 -10.28 -7.70
C CYS A 93 7.76 -10.27 -6.82
N LEU A 94 6.60 -9.84 -7.35
CA LEU A 94 5.35 -9.79 -6.60
C LEU A 94 4.89 -11.19 -6.14
N ARG A 95 5.06 -12.23 -6.97
CA ARG A 95 4.70 -13.60 -6.58
C ARG A 95 5.62 -14.19 -5.51
N ARG A 96 6.83 -13.67 -5.37
CA ARG A 96 7.81 -14.13 -4.37
C ARG A 96 7.52 -13.61 -2.97
N LEU A 97 6.93 -12.42 -2.87
CA LEU A 97 6.54 -11.85 -1.60
C LEU A 97 5.30 -12.54 -1.04
N ARG A 98 5.39 -12.94 0.24
CA ARG A 98 4.23 -13.41 1.00
C ARG A 98 3.49 -12.20 1.58
N GLY A 99 2.17 -12.32 1.75
CA GLY A 99 1.35 -11.28 2.39
C GLY A 99 0.66 -10.29 1.43
N LEU A 100 1.05 -10.24 0.15
CA LEU A 100 0.42 -9.36 -0.85
C LEU A 100 -1.03 -9.73 -1.21
N ALA A 101 -1.50 -10.92 -0.86
CA ALA A 101 -2.89 -11.32 -1.12
C ALA A 101 -3.92 -10.58 -0.24
N LYS A 102 -3.50 -10.05 0.91
CA LYS A 102 -4.36 -9.34 1.86
C LYS A 102 -4.46 -7.85 1.58
N VAL A 103 -3.56 -7.31 0.77
CA VAL A 103 -3.40 -5.87 0.56
C VAL A 103 -3.52 -5.56 -0.92
N ARG A 104 -4.12 -4.41 -1.25
CA ARG A 104 -4.28 -4.00 -2.64
C ARG A 104 -3.01 -3.29 -3.11
N ILE A 105 -2.40 -3.74 -4.20
CA ILE A 105 -1.26 -3.08 -4.81
C ILE A 105 -1.78 -1.98 -5.74
N ILE A 106 -1.27 -0.75 -5.61
CA ILE A 106 -1.59 0.36 -6.50
C ILE A 106 -0.57 0.42 -7.63
N ASP A 107 0.70 0.46 -7.26
CA ASP A 107 1.80 0.68 -8.19
C ASP A 107 3.06 -0.05 -7.72
N ALA A 108 3.91 -0.44 -8.67
CA ALA A 108 5.21 -1.02 -8.41
C ALA A 108 6.20 -0.54 -9.46
N SER A 109 7.36 -0.06 -9.01
CA SER A 109 8.41 0.50 -9.87
C SER A 109 9.78 -0.03 -9.48
N PHE A 110 10.64 -0.23 -10.47
CA PHE A 110 12.04 -0.55 -10.23
C PHE A 110 12.80 0.71 -9.83
N ILE A 111 13.68 0.56 -8.84
CA ILE A 111 14.67 1.56 -8.50
C ILE A 111 15.97 1.11 -9.16
N TRP A 112 16.57 1.99 -9.97
CA TRP A 112 17.85 1.69 -10.60
C TRP A 112 18.91 1.41 -9.53
N THR A 113 19.59 0.28 -9.68
CA THR A 113 20.69 -0.17 -8.83
C THR A 113 21.89 -0.49 -9.69
N GLU A 114 23.08 -0.31 -9.12
CA GLU A 114 24.34 -0.57 -9.83
C GLU A 114 24.36 -1.96 -10.48
N PRO A 115 24.69 -2.09 -11.79
CA PRO A 115 24.61 -3.35 -12.55
C PRO A 115 25.41 -4.52 -11.96
N HIS A 116 26.48 -4.23 -11.22
CA HIS A 116 27.35 -5.25 -10.65
C HIS A 116 26.80 -5.89 -9.37
N SER A 117 25.86 -5.23 -8.69
CA SER A 117 25.46 -5.58 -7.34
C SER A 117 24.67 -6.88 -7.22
N LYS A 118 24.16 -7.42 -8.35
CA LYS A 118 23.20 -8.55 -8.39
C LYS A 118 22.04 -8.36 -7.41
N ARG A 119 21.68 -7.11 -7.15
CA ARG A 119 20.59 -6.70 -6.27
C ARG A 119 19.60 -5.92 -7.13
N ILE A 120 18.32 -6.15 -6.91
CA ILE A 120 17.24 -5.44 -7.57
C ILE A 120 16.42 -4.79 -6.47
N LYS A 121 16.24 -3.47 -6.53
CA LYS A 121 15.36 -2.76 -5.61
C LYS A 121 14.04 -2.46 -6.30
N VAL A 122 12.94 -2.78 -5.63
CA VAL A 122 11.58 -2.51 -6.12
C VAL A 122 10.85 -1.68 -5.09
N LYS A 123 10.31 -0.54 -5.53
CA LYS A 123 9.37 0.26 -4.76
C LYS A 123 7.97 -0.26 -5.01
N ILE A 124 7.27 -0.64 -3.96
CA ILE A 124 5.89 -1.13 -4.04
C ILE A 124 5.01 -0.19 -3.23
N THR A 125 3.92 0.26 -3.84
CA THR A 125 2.91 1.11 -3.23
C THR A 125 1.66 0.29 -2.99
N ILE A 126 1.31 0.14 -1.72
CA ILE A 126 0.16 -0.64 -1.27
C ILE A 126 -0.92 0.25 -0.67
N GLN A 127 -2.16 -0.22 -0.77
CA GLN A 127 -3.36 0.35 -0.21
C GLN A 127 -4.02 -0.69 0.69
N GLN A 128 -4.23 -0.33 1.95
CA GLN A 128 -4.96 -1.16 2.89
C GLN A 128 -6.07 -0.35 3.55
N GLU A 129 -7.20 -1.00 3.77
CA GLU A 129 -8.27 -0.49 4.60
C GLU A 129 -7.95 -0.80 6.07
N VAL A 130 -7.82 0.27 6.84
CA VAL A 130 -7.52 0.26 8.27
C VAL A 130 -8.73 0.85 8.98
N PHE A 131 -9.24 0.17 10.03
CA PHE A 131 -10.31 0.60 10.94
C PHE A 131 -11.49 1.39 10.31
N GLN A 132 -12.68 0.77 10.27
CA GLN A 132 -13.93 1.41 9.83
C GLN A 132 -13.84 2.08 8.45
N GLY A 133 -13.11 1.48 7.50
CA GLY A 133 -13.07 1.93 6.11
C GLY A 133 -12.08 3.06 5.81
N THR A 134 -11.18 3.42 6.73
CA THR A 134 -10.13 4.40 6.42
C THR A 134 -9.07 3.77 5.52
N ILE A 135 -8.94 4.30 4.30
CA ILE A 135 -7.95 3.82 3.34
C ILE A 135 -6.62 4.51 3.59
N ILE A 136 -5.56 3.72 3.82
CA ILE A 136 -4.18 4.21 3.91
C ILE A 136 -3.36 3.67 2.75
N GLN A 137 -2.56 4.55 2.17
CA GLN A 137 -1.55 4.21 1.17
C GLN A 137 -0.16 4.32 1.78
N GLN A 138 0.65 3.28 1.67
CA GLN A 138 2.04 3.26 2.12
C GLN A 138 2.92 2.72 1.00
N ALA A 139 4.06 3.38 0.78
CA ALA A 139 5.09 2.90 -0.13
C ALA A 139 6.25 2.31 0.67
N PHE A 140 6.82 1.23 0.16
CA PHE A 140 8.00 0.62 0.75
C PHE A 140 8.92 0.06 -0.32
N GLU A 141 10.18 -0.14 0.05
CA GLU A 141 11.21 -0.68 -0.81
C GLU A 141 11.52 -2.12 -0.40
N VAL A 142 11.67 -2.99 -1.40
CA VAL A 142 12.07 -4.39 -1.22
C VAL A 142 13.36 -4.61 -1.99
N GLU A 143 14.33 -5.21 -1.32
CA GLU A 143 15.59 -5.62 -1.91
C GLU A 143 15.56 -7.10 -2.27
N TYR A 144 15.84 -7.40 -3.54
CA TYR A 144 15.95 -8.75 -4.05
C TYR A 144 17.40 -9.09 -4.34
N VAL A 145 17.90 -10.19 -3.77
CA VAL A 145 19.23 -10.73 -4.08
C VAL A 145 19.10 -11.77 -5.19
N VAL A 146 19.84 -11.59 -6.28
CA VAL A 146 19.83 -12.52 -7.42
C VAL A 146 20.86 -13.62 -7.20
N ALA A 147 20.38 -14.84 -6.97
CA ALA A 147 21.17 -16.06 -6.89
C ALA A 147 21.16 -16.80 -8.24
N SER A 148 22.30 -17.38 -8.62
CA SER A 148 22.36 -18.23 -9.81
C SER A 148 21.85 -19.64 -9.50
N GLN A 149 20.90 -20.14 -10.29
CA GLN A 149 20.45 -21.53 -10.22
C GLN A 149 20.28 -22.08 -11.64
N GLN A 150 20.74 -23.30 -11.88
CA GLN A 150 20.59 -23.95 -13.18
C GLN A 150 19.16 -24.48 -13.33
N CYS A 151 18.55 -24.23 -14.49
CA CYS A 151 17.26 -24.80 -14.79
C CYS A 151 17.39 -26.31 -15.09
N PRO A 152 16.36 -27.14 -14.76
CA PRO A 152 16.41 -28.57 -15.05
C PRO A 152 16.54 -28.81 -16.56
N GLY A 153 17.46 -29.70 -16.91
CA GLY A 153 18.22 -29.76 -18.18
C GLY A 153 17.47 -29.88 -19.51
N LYS A 154 16.13 -29.85 -19.55
CA LYS A 154 15.37 -29.84 -20.82
C LYS A 154 15.13 -28.44 -21.40
N PHE A 155 15.34 -27.37 -20.62
CA PHE A 155 15.00 -26.02 -21.05
C PHE A 155 16.19 -25.13 -21.44
N CYS A 156 17.43 -25.52 -21.14
CA CYS A 156 18.61 -24.72 -21.47
C CYS A 156 19.28 -25.06 -22.81
N TYR A 157 18.83 -26.09 -23.52
CA TYR A 157 19.45 -26.56 -24.77
C TYR A 157 18.71 -26.14 -26.06
N ASN A 158 17.91 -25.07 -26.04
CA ASN A 158 17.22 -24.57 -27.25
C ASN A 158 17.57 -23.10 -27.53
N ILE A 159 18.87 -22.82 -27.55
CA ILE A 159 19.45 -21.68 -28.25
C ILE A 159 20.50 -22.27 -29.19
N HIS A 160 20.04 -22.83 -30.31
CA HIS A 160 20.81 -23.04 -31.55
C HIS A 160 19.84 -23.12 -32.72
#